data_AF-D8TFE4-F1
#
_entry.id   AF-D8TFE4-F1
#
_cell.length_a   1.000
_cell.length_b   1.000
_cell.length_c   1.000
_cell.angle_alpha   90.00
_cell.angle_beta   90.00
_cell.angle_gamma   90.00
#
_symmetry.space_group_name_H-M   'P 1'
#
loop_
_entity.id
_entity.type
_entity.pdbx_description
1 polymer ?
#
loop_
_entity_poly.entity_id
_entity_poly.type
_entity_poly.pdbx_seq_one_letter_code
_entity_poly.pdbx_strand_id
1 'polypeptide(L)'
;MDVLKVGEVAKEAIARAQRGDGPILVECETYWYIEVILSPIRTSSASLQKSKHATCNPIAPFKKYLLEERLASEAELKAIEKKIEEIVEDAVEFADVLILPPYSQILGTFVDR
;
A
#
# COMPACT_ATOMS: atom_id res chain seq x y z
N MET A 1 -11.71 6.27 3.50
CA MET A 1 -10.85 5.07 3.61
C MET A 1 -10.62 4.77 5.08
N ASP A 2 -11.15 3.65 5.56
CA ASP A 2 -11.08 3.25 6.97
C ASP A 2 -10.34 1.90 7.06
N VAL A 3 -9.14 1.92 7.63
CA VAL A 3 -8.29 0.73 7.75
C VAL A 3 -8.79 -0.25 8.80
N LEU A 4 -9.49 0.21 9.83
CA LEU A 4 -10.05 -0.65 10.87
C LEU A 4 -11.22 -1.44 10.30
N LYS A 5 -12.11 -0.77 9.56
CA LYS A 5 -13.26 -1.44 8.96
C LYS A 5 -12.85 -2.44 7.89
N VAL A 6 -11.88 -2.09 7.04
CA VAL A 6 -11.31 -3.02 6.05
C VAL A 6 -10.71 -4.23 6.76
N GLY A 7 -9.96 -4.04 7.84
CA GLY A 7 -9.37 -5.13 8.62
C GLY A 7 -10.41 -6.05 9.27
N GLU A 8 -11.49 -5.48 9.82
CA GLU A 8 -12.61 -6.23 10.39
C GLU A 8 -13.31 -7.11 9.34
N VAL A 9 -13.70 -6.52 8.21
CA VAL A 9 -14.40 -7.23 7.13
C VAL A 9 -13.50 -8.30 6.50
N ALA A 10 -12.21 -8.00 6.31
CA ALA A 10 -11.25 -8.96 5.79
C ALA A 10 -11.08 -10.16 6.73
N LYS A 11 -11.02 -9.94 8.05
CA LYS A 11 -10.92 -11.02 9.04
C LYS A 11 -12.13 -11.96 8.98
N GLU A 12 -13.35 -11.44 8.89
CA GLU A 12 -14.54 -12.27 8.76
C GLU A 12 -14.58 -13.01 7.41
N ALA A 13 -14.23 -12.34 6.32
CA ALA A 13 -14.18 -12.98 5.00
C ALA A 13 -13.19 -14.16 4.97
N ILE A 14 -12.01 -14.00 5.59
CA ILE A 14 -11.01 -15.06 5.74
C ILE A 14 -11.57 -16.20 6.61
N ALA A 15 -12.14 -15.88 7.78
CA ALA A 15 -12.69 -16.88 8.69
C ALA A 15 -13.81 -17.69 8.02
N ARG A 16 -14.69 -17.04 7.25
CA ARG A 16 -15.74 -17.68 6.47
C ARG A 16 -15.17 -18.66 5.44
N ALA A 17 -14.19 -18.22 4.66
CA ALA A 17 -13.55 -19.06 3.66
C ALA A 17 -12.90 -20.30 4.31
N GLN A 18 -12.26 -20.13 5.48
CA GLN A 18 -11.63 -21.21 6.24
C GLN A 18 -12.65 -22.20 6.82
N ARG A 19 -13.85 -21.75 7.21
CA ARG A 19 -14.94 -22.65 7.65
C ARG A 19 -15.58 -23.45 6.52
N GLY A 20 -15.28 -23.13 5.26
CA GLY A 20 -15.88 -23.78 4.09
C GLY A 20 -17.24 -23.20 3.69
N ASP A 21 -17.62 -22.04 4.23
CA ASP A 21 -18.88 -21.34 3.94
C ASP A 21 -18.88 -20.62 2.56
N GLY A 22 -17.80 -20.79 1.78
CA GLY A 22 -17.63 -20.21 0.44
C GLY A 22 -16.98 -18.81 0.43
N PRO A 23 -16.63 -18.31 -0.76
CA PRO A 23 -15.95 -17.03 -0.94
C PRO A 23 -16.89 -15.82 -0.74
N ILE A 24 -16.29 -14.66 -0.46
CA ILE A 24 -16.97 -13.35 -0.42
C ILE A 24 -16.17 -12.37 -1.29
N LEU A 25 -16.88 -11.46 -1.96
CA LEU A 25 -16.31 -10.27 -2.58
C LEU A 25 -16.33 -9.12 -1.58
N VAL A 26 -15.17 -8.52 -1.31
CA VAL A 26 -15.04 -7.31 -0.50
C VAL A 26 -14.63 -6.16 -1.41
N GLU A 27 -15.50 -5.16 -1.53
CA GLU A 27 -15.20 -3.94 -2.27
C GLU A 27 -14.63 -2.87 -1.32
N CYS A 28 -13.43 -2.40 -1.63
CA CYS A 28 -12.76 -1.34 -0.87
C CYS A 28 -12.76 -0.04 -1.67
N GLU A 29 -13.61 0.91 -1.28
CA GLU A 29 -13.64 2.25 -1.87
C GLU A 29 -12.36 3.02 -1.49
N THR A 30 -11.42 3.09 -2.45
CA THR A 30 -10.13 3.76 -2.32
C THR A 30 -9.92 4.79 -3.41
N TYR A 31 -8.88 5.61 -3.28
CA TYR A 31 -8.52 6.62 -4.25
C TYR A 31 -7.05 6.54 -4.64
N TRP A 32 -6.79 6.60 -5.94
CA TRP A 32 -5.44 6.62 -6.48
C TRP A 32 -4.93 8.06 -6.55
N TYR A 33 -3.95 8.38 -5.70
CA TYR A 33 -3.44 9.76 -5.53
C TYR A 33 -2.45 10.21 -6.60
N ILE A 34 -1.73 9.28 -7.22
CA ILE A 34 -0.62 9.60 -8.13
C ILE A 34 -1.18 9.95 -9.51
N GLU A 35 -0.72 11.08 -10.07
CA GLU A 35 -1.04 11.39 -11.46
C GLU A 35 -0.39 10.37 -12.40
N VAL A 36 -1.13 9.91 -13.41
CA VAL A 36 -0.58 9.06 -14.47
C VAL A 36 0.58 9.80 -15.13
N ILE A 37 1.80 9.28 -14.95
CA ILE A 37 3.06 9.88 -15.41
C ILE A 37 3.11 10.05 -16.95
N LEU A 38 2.15 9.48 -17.70
CA LEU A 38 2.16 9.40 -19.16
C LEU A 38 0.88 9.84 -19.91
N SER A 39 -0.13 10.45 -19.27
CA SER A 39 -1.37 10.82 -20.01
C SER A 39 -1.68 12.32 -19.95
N PRO A 40 -1.63 13.06 -21.08
CA PRO A 40 -1.91 14.50 -21.14
C PRO A 40 -3.41 14.85 -21.09
N ILE A 41 -4.26 13.99 -20.52
CA ILE A 41 -5.71 14.20 -20.49
C ILE A 41 -6.08 14.83 -19.14
N ARG A 42 -5.71 16.10 -18.95
CA ARG A 42 -6.22 16.91 -17.84
C ARG A 42 -7.64 17.38 -18.20
N THR A 43 -8.65 16.64 -17.77
CA THR A 43 -10.00 17.21 -17.63
C THR A 43 -10.08 17.98 -16.31
N SER A 44 -10.75 19.13 -16.30
CA SER A 44 -10.93 20.00 -15.12
C SER A 44 -11.62 19.31 -13.92
N SER A 45 -12.26 18.17 -14.16
CA SER A 45 -12.84 17.28 -13.14
C SER A 45 -11.80 16.55 -12.28
N ALA A 46 -10.58 16.31 -12.79
CA ALA A 46 -9.54 15.57 -12.07
C ALA A 46 -8.90 16.38 -10.92
N SER A 47 -8.88 17.71 -11.00
CA SER A 47 -8.29 18.57 -9.93
C SER A 47 -9.23 18.73 -8.72
N LEU A 48 -10.55 18.84 -8.95
CA LEU A 48 -11.54 18.89 -7.86
C LEU A 48 -11.68 17.54 -7.13
N GLN A 49 -11.52 16.41 -7.83
CA GLN A 49 -11.57 15.09 -7.21
C GLN A 49 -10.32 14.80 -6.37
N LYS A 50 -9.15 15.29 -6.81
CA LYS A 50 -7.90 15.21 -6.05
C LYS A 50 -7.96 15.99 -4.75
N SER A 51 -8.48 17.21 -4.73
CA SER A 51 -8.58 17.99 -3.49
C SER A 51 -9.54 17.35 -2.49
N LYS A 52 -10.69 16.83 -2.96
CA LYS A 52 -11.64 16.09 -2.11
C LYS A 52 -11.01 14.86 -1.46
N HIS A 53 -10.31 14.04 -2.24
CA HIS A 53 -9.73 12.79 -1.76
C HIS A 53 -8.37 12.96 -1.06
N ALA A 54 -7.62 14.03 -1.31
CA ALA A 54 -6.36 14.33 -0.60
C ALA A 54 -6.58 14.46 0.91
N THR A 55 -7.74 14.98 1.30
CA THR A 55 -8.20 15.03 2.70
C THR A 55 -8.58 13.64 3.27
N CYS A 56 -8.75 12.63 2.41
CA CYS A 56 -9.14 11.27 2.78
C CYS A 56 -7.94 10.31 2.94
N ASN A 57 -6.76 10.83 3.29
CA ASN A 57 -5.60 9.99 3.62
C ASN A 57 -5.95 9.06 4.79
N PRO A 58 -5.90 7.72 4.65
CA PRO A 58 -6.23 6.77 5.71
C PRO A 58 -5.22 6.75 6.87
N ILE A 59 -3.98 7.22 6.66
CA ILE A 59 -2.92 7.19 7.67
C ILE A 59 -3.21 8.19 8.79
N ALA A 60 -3.67 9.40 8.47
CA ALA A 60 -3.95 10.45 9.44
C ALA A 60 -5.05 10.08 10.48
N PRO A 61 -6.26 9.62 10.09
CA PRO A 61 -7.28 9.20 11.05
C PRO A 61 -6.85 7.95 11.83
N PHE A 62 -6.09 7.04 11.22
CA PHE A 62 -5.57 5.87 11.93
C PHE A 62 -4.51 6.24 12.97
N LYS A 63 -3.60 7.16 12.64
CA LYS A 63 -2.62 7.72 13.59
C LYS A 63 -3.33 8.38 14.79
N LYS A 64 -4.39 9.15 14.51
CA LYS A 64 -5.23 9.75 15.57
C LYS A 64 -5.85 8.69 16.47
N TYR A 65 -6.46 7.65 15.90
CA TYR A 65 -7.02 6.52 16.65
C TYR A 65 -5.98 5.83 17.55
N LEU A 66 -4.78 5.55 17.04
CA LEU A 66 -3.72 4.91 17.82
C LEU A 66 -3.29 5.74 19.04
N LEU A 67 -3.25 7.07 18.91
CA LEU A 67 -2.91 7.98 19.99
C LEU A 67 -4.05 8.13 21.00
N GLU A 68 -5.30 8.24 20.53
CA GLU A 68 -6.49 8.37 21.38
C GLU A 68 -6.72 7.12 22.25
N GLU A 69 -6.57 5.93 21.66
CA GLU A 69 -6.69 4.64 22.36
C GLU A 69 -5.41 4.25 23.14
N ARG A 70 -4.37 5.10 23.12
CA ARG A 70 -3.07 4.84 23.79
C ARG A 70 -2.41 3.53 23.36
N LEU A 71 -2.63 3.12 22.12
CA LEU A 71 -2.05 1.91 21.53
C LEU A 71 -0.61 2.14 21.04
N ALA A 72 -0.24 3.39 20.80
CA ALA A 72 1.11 3.81 20.47
C ALA A 72 1.37 5.24 20.95
N SER A 73 2.64 5.57 21.16
CA SER A 73 3.11 6.93 21.43
C SER A 73 3.61 7.62 20.15
N GLU A 74 3.66 8.95 20.15
CA GLU A 74 4.25 9.70 19.02
C GLU A 74 5.71 9.33 18.76
N ALA A 75 6.46 8.99 19.82
CA ALA A 75 7.85 8.58 19.72
C ALA A 75 7.98 7.22 19.01
N GLU A 76 7.13 6.25 19.33
CA GLU A 76 7.10 4.94 18.64
C GLU A 76 6.70 5.09 17.18
N LEU A 77 5.70 5.92 16.87
CA LEU A 77 5.29 6.17 15.49
C LEU A 77 6.42 6.81 14.67
N LYS A 78 7.15 7.78 15.22
CA LYS A 78 8.33 8.37 14.57
C LYS A 78 9.47 7.36 14.41
N ALA A 79 9.66 6.48 15.39
CA ALA A 79 10.66 5.41 15.29
C ALA A 79 10.33 4.43 14.16
N ILE A 80 9.04 4.11 13.96
CA ILE A 80 8.58 3.29 12.82
C ILE A 80 8.83 4.01 11.50
N GLU A 81 8.50 5.31 11.40
CA GLU A 81 8.77 6.12 10.20
C GLU A 81 10.26 6.07 9.83
N LYS A 82 11.16 6.33 10.79
CA LYS A 82 12.62 6.27 10.58
C LYS A 82 13.11 4.88 10.15
N LYS A 83 12.59 3.82 10.79
CA LYS A 83 12.96 2.44 10.44
C LYS A 83 12.54 2.10 9.00
N ILE A 84 11.39 2.59 8.55
CA ILE A 84 10.94 2.38 7.17
C ILE A 84 11.84 3.12 6.19
N GLU A 85 12.27 4.35 6.51
CA GLU A 85 13.23 5.10 5.69
C GLU A 85 14.55 4.34 5.53
N GLU A 86 15.10 3.79 6.62
CA GLU A 86 16.32 2.97 6.59
C GLU A 86 16.15 1.72 5.70
N ILE A 87 15.03 1.00 5.82
CA ILE A 87 14.74 -0.18 4.99
C ILE A 87 14.64 0.20 3.50
N VAL A 88 14.07 1.35 3.18
CA VAL A 88 13.93 1.82 1.80
C VAL A 88 15.30 2.19 1.24
N GLU A 89 16.13 2.90 1.99
CA GLU A 89 17.49 3.25 1.57
C GLU A 89 18.33 2.00 1.32
N ASP A 90 18.32 1.04 2.26
CA ASP A 90 19.02 -0.24 2.11
C ASP A 90 18.57 -1.00 0.84
N ALA A 91 17.27 -0.96 0.52
CA ALA A 91 16.72 -1.60 -0.67
C ALA A 91 17.15 -0.90 -1.97
N VAL A 92 17.29 0.43 -1.95
CA VAL A 92 17.80 1.22 -3.08
C VAL A 92 19.29 0.94 -3.29
N GLU A 93 20.10 1.01 -2.24
CA GLU A 93 21.52 0.69 -2.31
C GLU A 93 21.75 -0.75 -2.81
N PHE A 94 20.97 -1.70 -2.29
CA PHE A 94 20.99 -3.08 -2.78
C PHE A 94 20.71 -3.13 -4.28
N ALA A 95 19.66 -2.46 -4.75
CA ALA A 95 19.29 -2.44 -6.17
C ALA A 95 20.37 -1.80 -7.07
N ASP A 96 21.05 -0.75 -6.60
CA ASP A 96 22.10 -0.06 -7.36
C ASP A 96 23.39 -0.88 -7.47
N VAL A 97 23.70 -1.72 -6.48
CA VAL A 97 24.88 -2.60 -6.48
C VAL A 97 24.65 -3.89 -7.28
N LEU A 98 23.40 -4.21 -7.63
CA LEU A 98 23.08 -5.40 -8.42
C LEU A 98 23.69 -5.33 -9.82
N ILE A 99 24.49 -6.34 -10.14
CA ILE A 99 25.00 -6.55 -11.49
C ILE A 99 23.85 -7.05 -12.36
N LEU A 100 23.74 -6.50 -13.57
CA LEU A 100 22.78 -6.97 -14.57
C LEU A 100 22.92 -8.49 -14.79
N PRO A 101 21.82 -9.24 -14.87
CA PRO A 101 21.87 -10.67 -15.06
C PRO A 101 22.59 -11.02 -16.37
N PRO A 102 23.46 -12.05 -16.40
CA PRO A 102 24.12 -12.48 -17.62
C PRO A 102 23.11 -13.01 -18.64
N TYR A 103 23.46 -12.92 -19.92
CA TYR A 103 22.59 -13.29 -21.04
C TYR A 103 22.04 -14.73 -20.94
N SER A 104 22.83 -15.68 -20.41
CA SER A 104 22.41 -17.06 -20.18
C SER A 104 21.27 -17.19 -19.17
N GLN A 105 21.21 -16.34 -18.14
CA GLN A 105 20.15 -16.34 -17.13
C GLN A 105 18.85 -15.75 -17.68
N ILE A 106 18.95 -14.80 -18.62
CA ILE A 106 17.80 -14.21 -19.29
C ILE A 106 17.13 -15.25 -20.22
N LEU A 107 17.93 -16.06 -20.92
CA LEU A 107 17.43 -17.06 -21.86
C LEU A 107 17.04 -18.41 -21.22
N GLY A 108 17.64 -18.79 -20.10
CA GLY A 108 17.38 -20.08 -19.45
C GLY A 108 15.92 -20.32 -19.07
N THR A 109 15.17 -19.26 -18.77
CA THR A 109 13.75 -19.33 -18.41
C THR A 109 12.82 -19.81 -19.53
N PHE A 110 13.29 -19.80 -20.79
CA PHE A 110 12.52 -20.27 -21.96
C PHE A 110 12.88 -21.67 -22.44
N VAL A 111 14.01 -22.23 -21.97
CA VAL A 111 14.57 -23.49 -22.50
C VAL A 111 14.03 -24.72 -21.76
N ASP A 112 13.50 -24.56 -20.54
CA ASP A 112 12.92 -25.64 -19.73
C ASP A 112 11.38 -25.79 -19.88
N ARG A 113 10.80 -25.39 -21.02
CA ARG A 113 9.38 -25.65 -21.35
C ARG A 113 9.21 -26.44 -22.64
#